data_AF-A0A948B3Y7-F1
#
_entry.id   AF-A0A948B3Y7-F1
#
_cell.length_a   1.000
_cell.length_b   1.000
_cell.length_c   1.000
_cell.angle_alpha   90.00
_cell.angle_beta   90.00
_cell.angle_gamma   90.00
#
_symmetry.space_group_name_H-M   'P 1'
#
loop_
_entity.id
_entity.type
_entity.pdbx_description
1 polymer ?
#
loop_
_entity_poly.entity_id
_entity_poly.type
_entity_poly.pdbx_seq_one_letter_code
_entity_poly.pdbx_strand_id
1 'polypeptide(L)'
;MPAWISGKANANCSRTAHLMRNTRLRFRRGRSHCPVFDSRYLNQVRLMLRCLPEIARRECFALKGGTAINLFVRDMPRISVDIDLAYLPLKPRAEALSEISGALRAIRQDVEARVEGCVVRETAAEGHTVKLQISGRDAVVVIEPNLVFRGAVFAPEKSELAPSAQRQFESYASISTLAFPDLYGSKICAALDRQHPRDLFDVRRLLDENGITAEVRRAFVVYLAGHARPMSELLAPRAQDMAAVFRHQFLGMTREAVTLEELMAVQHQLAGRIRAALDENEKAFLLSIKRGEPEWERLGISHLRDLPALQWKVINVRKMARRKRAEALDKLARILGV
;
A
#
# COMPACT_ATOMS: atom_id res chain seq x y z
N MET A 1 60.65 29.32 -35.09
CA MET A 1 61.11 30.07 -36.28
C MET A 1 59.86 30.46 -37.10
N PRO A 2 59.84 31.65 -37.73
CA PRO A 2 59.23 32.90 -37.22
C PRO A 2 57.90 33.22 -37.95
N ALA A 3 56.93 33.95 -37.37
CA ALA A 3 56.82 35.41 -37.20
C ALA A 3 56.15 36.17 -38.38
N TRP A 4 55.02 36.82 -38.04
CA TRP A 4 54.63 38.21 -38.35
C TRP A 4 54.36 38.68 -39.79
N ILE A 5 53.28 39.47 -39.95
CA ILE A 5 53.12 40.76 -40.69
C ILE A 5 51.60 41.02 -40.85
N SER A 6 50.99 41.91 -40.05
CA SER A 6 50.69 43.35 -40.29
C SER A 6 49.30 43.57 -40.93
N GLY A 7 48.48 44.56 -40.60
CA GLY A 7 48.60 45.68 -39.67
C GLY A 7 47.53 46.75 -39.98
N LYS A 8 47.33 47.62 -38.98
CA LYS A 8 46.80 49.00 -39.00
C LYS A 8 45.32 49.28 -38.71
N ALA A 9 45.21 50.34 -37.90
CA ALA A 9 44.08 50.91 -37.21
C ALA A 9 43.64 52.24 -37.83
N ASN A 10 42.40 52.65 -37.51
CA ASN A 10 41.91 53.99 -37.14
C ASN A 10 40.37 53.95 -37.23
N ALA A 11 39.54 54.82 -36.65
CA ALA A 11 39.52 55.69 -35.49
C ALA A 11 38.17 56.43 -35.55
N ASN A 12 37.58 56.78 -34.40
CA ASN A 12 36.62 57.87 -34.18
C ASN A 12 35.13 57.80 -34.59
N CYS A 13 34.29 57.67 -33.55
CA CYS A 13 33.46 58.73 -32.94
C CYS A 13 31.99 58.96 -33.40
N SER A 14 31.16 59.30 -32.38
CA SER A 14 29.76 59.79 -32.36
C SER A 14 28.65 58.71 -32.44
N ARG A 15 27.97 58.36 -31.33
CA ARG A 15 26.88 59.03 -30.55
C ARG A 15 25.48 58.75 -31.11
N THR A 16 24.73 57.87 -30.42
CA THR A 16 23.30 57.95 -29.99
C THR A 16 22.89 56.56 -29.48
N ALA A 17 22.89 56.23 -28.19
CA ALA A 17 21.87 56.52 -27.18
C ALA A 17 20.45 56.05 -27.55
N HIS A 18 20.07 54.81 -27.17
CA HIS A 18 18.85 54.57 -26.37
C HIS A 18 18.69 53.11 -25.90
N LEU A 19 18.47 52.98 -24.59
CA LEU A 19 17.76 51.91 -23.87
C LEU A 19 18.28 50.46 -23.97
N MET A 20 19.25 50.10 -23.12
CA MET A 20 19.24 48.80 -22.44
C MET A 20 19.54 48.99 -20.95
N ARG A 21 18.47 49.10 -20.15
CA ARG A 21 18.54 49.02 -18.69
C ARG A 21 18.52 47.55 -18.27
N ASN A 22 19.70 47.06 -17.91
CA ASN A 22 19.99 46.51 -16.59
C ASN A 22 18.93 45.63 -15.90
N THR A 23 19.13 44.30 -15.91
CA THR A 23 18.75 43.47 -14.76
C THR A 23 19.66 42.23 -14.67
N ARG A 24 20.72 42.33 -13.86
CA ARG A 24 21.39 41.18 -13.25
C ARG A 24 20.38 40.49 -12.33
N LEU A 25 19.72 39.45 -12.82
CA LEU A 25 18.95 38.53 -11.98
C LEU A 25 19.92 37.65 -11.19
N ARG A 26 20.21 38.10 -9.96
CA ARG A 26 20.71 37.25 -8.89
C ARG A 26 19.73 36.09 -8.73
N PHE A 27 20.13 34.88 -9.13
CA PHE A 27 19.48 33.66 -8.68
C PHE A 27 19.64 33.58 -7.16
N ARG A 28 18.65 34.07 -6.43
CA ARG A 28 18.46 33.69 -5.03
C ARG A 28 18.22 32.18 -5.05
N ARG A 29 19.15 31.41 -4.48
CA ARG A 29 18.88 30.04 -4.04
C ARG A 29 17.67 30.10 -3.11
N GLY A 30 16.49 29.88 -3.67
CA GLY A 30 15.31 29.57 -2.87
C GLY A 30 15.65 28.32 -2.08
N ARG A 31 15.53 28.41 -0.76
CA ARG A 31 15.54 27.22 0.10
C ARG A 31 14.60 26.22 -0.55
N SER A 32 15.13 25.11 -1.01
CA SER A 32 14.35 23.92 -1.37
C SER A 32 13.42 23.66 -0.19
N HIS A 33 12.13 23.97 -0.35
CA HIS A 33 11.10 23.43 0.52
C HIS A 33 11.12 21.93 0.27
N CYS A 34 12.01 21.22 0.98
CA CYS A 34 11.85 19.79 1.18
C CYS A 34 10.46 19.66 1.82
N PRO A 35 9.49 18.98 1.19
CA PRO A 35 8.17 18.85 1.79
C PRO A 35 8.35 18.13 3.12
N VAL A 36 8.31 18.90 4.20
CA VAL A 36 8.35 18.38 5.56
C VAL A 36 6.98 17.77 5.77
N PHE A 37 6.93 16.48 6.07
CA PHE A 37 5.68 15.83 6.45
C PHE A 37 4.98 16.65 7.53
N ASP A 38 3.65 16.77 7.43
CA ASP A 38 2.89 17.50 8.42
C ASP A 38 3.16 16.95 9.83
N SER A 39 3.54 17.84 10.75
CA SER A 39 3.97 17.50 12.10
C SER A 39 2.93 16.70 12.88
N ARG A 40 1.64 16.84 12.54
CA ARG A 40 0.53 16.12 13.19
C ARG A 40 0.69 14.61 13.09
N TYR A 41 1.29 14.11 12.01
CA TYR A 41 1.45 12.67 11.81
C TYR A 41 2.78 12.13 12.38
N LEU A 42 3.79 12.99 12.58
CA LEU A 42 5.11 12.54 13.03
C LEU A 42 5.07 11.93 14.43
N ASN A 43 4.28 12.48 15.35
CA ASN A 43 4.11 11.92 16.69
C ASN A 43 3.47 10.53 16.65
N GLN A 44 2.53 10.32 15.72
CA GLN A 44 1.88 9.05 15.51
C GLN A 44 2.85 8.00 14.96
N VAL A 45 3.69 8.37 13.99
CA VAL A 45 4.75 7.48 13.48
C VAL A 45 5.76 7.14 14.58
N ARG A 46 6.17 8.12 15.40
CA ARG A 46 7.08 7.85 16.55
C ARG A 46 6.48 6.84 17.53
N LEU A 47 5.21 7.02 17.92
CA LEU A 47 4.53 6.06 18.79
C LEU A 47 4.47 4.68 18.13
N MET A 48 4.09 4.61 16.86
CA MET A 48 4.00 3.38 16.10
C MET A 48 5.33 2.63 16.07
N LEU A 49 6.44 3.33 15.76
CA LEU A 49 7.79 2.75 15.72
C LEU A 49 8.22 2.19 17.09
N ARG A 50 7.86 2.84 18.19
CA ARG A 50 8.12 2.32 19.55
C ARG A 50 7.34 1.04 19.86
N CYS A 51 6.19 0.83 19.23
CA CYS A 51 5.38 -0.38 19.40
C CYS A 51 5.86 -1.56 18.54
N LEU A 52 6.52 -1.31 17.40
CA LEU A 52 6.91 -2.36 16.45
C LEU A 52 7.78 -3.48 17.05
N PRO A 53 8.76 -3.21 17.95
CA PRO A 53 9.57 -4.27 18.56
C PRO A 53 8.72 -5.30 19.32
N GLU A 54 7.68 -4.86 20.02
CA GLU A 54 6.81 -5.76 20.79
C GLU A 54 5.91 -6.61 19.89
N ILE A 55 5.58 -6.09 18.70
CA ILE A 55 4.84 -6.82 17.67
C ILE A 55 5.77 -7.81 16.95
N ALA A 56 7.00 -7.41 16.65
CA ALA A 56 7.99 -8.23 15.96
C ALA A 56 8.37 -9.51 16.71
N ARG A 57 8.15 -9.54 18.04
CA ARG A 57 8.27 -10.76 18.87
C ARG A 57 7.21 -11.83 18.56
N ARG A 58 6.17 -11.50 17.77
CA ARG A 58 5.08 -12.42 17.43
C ARG A 58 5.26 -12.97 16.02
N GLU A 59 5.90 -14.12 15.92
CA GLU A 59 6.19 -14.78 14.63
C GLU A 59 4.93 -15.20 13.85
N CYS A 60 3.77 -15.28 14.53
CA CYS A 60 2.50 -15.55 13.87
C CYS A 60 1.99 -14.39 13.01
N PHE A 61 2.61 -13.20 13.09
CA PHE A 61 2.22 -12.03 12.31
C PHE A 61 3.29 -11.58 11.32
N ALA A 62 2.82 -11.06 10.18
CA ALA A 62 3.61 -10.22 9.29
C ALA A 62 2.95 -8.84 9.15
N LEU A 63 3.76 -7.78 9.10
CA LEU A 63 3.32 -6.44 8.80
C LEU A 63 2.86 -6.34 7.34
N LYS A 64 1.73 -5.67 7.12
CA LYS A 64 1.20 -5.42 5.77
C LYS A 64 0.77 -3.97 5.59
N GLY A 65 0.10 -3.72 4.47
CA GLY A 65 -0.56 -2.44 4.22
C GLY A 65 0.42 -1.30 3.92
N GLY A 66 -0.04 -0.07 4.17
CA GLY A 66 0.72 1.14 3.83
C GLY A 66 2.03 1.27 4.60
N THR A 67 2.08 0.76 5.83
CA THR A 67 3.23 0.88 6.72
C THR A 67 4.36 -0.04 6.29
N ALA A 68 4.08 -1.30 5.93
CA ALA A 68 5.06 -2.18 5.31
C ALA A 68 5.62 -1.57 4.01
N ILE A 69 4.73 -1.13 3.10
CA ILE A 69 5.14 -0.57 1.80
C ILE A 69 6.04 0.64 1.98
N ASN A 70 5.65 1.59 2.83
CA ASN A 70 6.29 2.89 2.86
C ASN A 70 7.45 2.99 3.85
N LEU A 71 7.50 2.18 4.90
CA LEU A 71 8.54 2.29 5.92
C LEU A 71 9.55 1.14 5.88
N PHE A 72 9.27 0.04 5.18
CA PHE A 72 10.15 -1.13 5.14
C PHE A 72 10.56 -1.51 3.70
N VAL A 73 9.63 -1.46 2.76
CA VAL A 73 9.91 -1.85 1.36
C VAL A 73 10.43 -0.67 0.54
N ARG A 74 9.82 0.51 0.69
CA ARG A 74 10.26 1.74 0.02
C ARG A 74 10.90 2.69 1.01
N ASP A 75 11.73 3.58 0.50
CA ASP A 75 12.44 4.56 1.31
C ASP A 75 11.58 5.76 1.73
N MET A 76 10.45 5.50 2.41
CA MET A 76 9.52 6.49 2.98
C MET A 76 9.08 7.59 1.98
N PRO A 77 8.49 7.23 0.82
CA PRO A 77 7.94 8.20 -0.12
C PRO A 77 6.67 8.88 0.42
N ARG A 78 5.99 8.26 1.39
CA ARG A 78 5.00 8.89 2.25
C ARG A 78 5.06 8.30 3.66
N ILE A 79 4.49 9.00 4.64
CA ILE A 79 4.28 8.44 5.97
C ILE A 79 3.06 7.51 6.00
N SER A 80 3.05 6.60 6.98
CA SER A 80 1.95 5.70 7.31
C SER A 80 1.92 5.48 8.82
N VAL A 81 0.73 5.34 9.39
CA VAL A 81 0.51 5.40 10.85
C VAL A 81 -0.26 4.20 11.42
N ASP A 82 -0.91 3.43 10.55
CA ASP A 82 -1.71 2.26 10.93
C ASP A 82 -0.83 1.01 10.98
N ILE A 83 -1.05 0.10 11.94
CA ILE A 83 -0.35 -1.20 12.00
C ILE A 83 -1.32 -2.30 11.57
N ASP A 84 -1.30 -2.60 10.27
CA ASP A 84 -2.04 -3.71 9.70
C ASP A 84 -1.21 -5.00 9.77
N LEU A 85 -1.79 -6.09 10.29
CA LEU A 85 -1.13 -7.38 10.41
C LEU A 85 -1.83 -8.47 9.59
N ALA A 86 -1.04 -9.38 9.01
CA ALA A 86 -1.49 -10.65 8.49
C ALA A 86 -1.14 -11.75 9.49
N TYR A 87 -2.12 -12.54 9.91
CA TYR A 87 -1.86 -13.77 10.67
C TYR A 87 -1.46 -14.88 9.70
N LEU A 88 -0.27 -15.45 9.89
CA LEU A 88 0.39 -16.34 8.94
C LEU A 88 -0.07 -17.80 9.00
N PRO A 89 -0.31 -18.42 10.18
CA PRO A 89 -0.70 -19.82 10.24
C PRO A 89 -2.03 -20.11 9.53
N LEU A 90 -2.08 -21.21 8.78
CA LEU A 90 -3.28 -21.69 8.10
C LEU A 90 -4.05 -22.65 9.01
N LYS A 91 -4.66 -22.10 10.07
CA LYS A 91 -5.42 -22.85 11.08
C LYS A 91 -6.94 -22.67 10.92
N PRO A 92 -7.76 -23.62 11.42
CA PRO A 92 -9.21 -23.45 11.50
C PRO A 92 -9.60 -22.13 12.18
N ARG A 93 -10.74 -21.56 11.78
CA ARG A 93 -11.14 -20.20 12.20
C ARG A 93 -11.13 -20.01 13.71
N ALA A 94 -11.71 -20.92 14.48
CA ALA A 94 -11.79 -20.80 15.94
C ALA A 94 -10.41 -20.79 16.60
N GLU A 95 -9.52 -21.70 16.18
CA GLU A 95 -8.15 -21.76 16.68
C GLU A 95 -7.37 -20.51 16.31
N ALA A 96 -7.46 -20.06 15.04
CA ALA A 96 -6.80 -18.85 14.59
C ALA A 96 -7.27 -17.60 15.35
N LEU A 97 -8.56 -17.46 15.65
CA LEU A 97 -9.09 -16.33 16.44
C LEU A 97 -8.61 -16.38 17.90
N SER A 98 -8.51 -17.58 18.48
CA SER A 98 -7.92 -17.76 19.82
C SER A 98 -6.47 -17.33 19.85
N GLU A 99 -5.66 -17.77 18.88
CA GLU A 99 -4.24 -17.40 18.80
C GLU A 99 -4.02 -15.92 18.52
N ILE A 100 -4.79 -15.34 17.59
CA ILE A 100 -4.75 -13.89 17.33
C ILE A 100 -5.06 -13.13 18.62
N SER A 101 -6.11 -13.53 19.34
CA SER A 101 -6.49 -12.87 20.60
C SER A 101 -5.39 -13.00 21.66
N GLY A 102 -4.81 -14.19 21.82
CA GLY A 102 -3.68 -14.42 22.73
C GLY A 102 -2.46 -13.57 22.37
N ALA A 103 -2.10 -13.53 21.08
CA ALA A 103 -0.98 -12.74 20.59
C ALA A 103 -1.18 -11.23 20.79
N LEU A 104 -2.40 -10.71 20.55
CA LEU A 104 -2.74 -9.32 20.84
C LEU A 104 -2.68 -9.01 22.33
N ARG A 105 -3.18 -9.88 23.21
CA ARG A 105 -3.06 -9.68 24.67
C ARG A 105 -1.61 -9.67 25.13
N ALA A 106 -0.78 -10.55 24.57
CA ALA A 106 0.65 -10.53 24.84
C ALA A 106 1.30 -9.23 24.34
N ILE A 107 0.97 -8.74 23.13
CA ILE A 107 1.46 -7.45 22.61
C ILE A 107 1.06 -6.32 23.56
N ARG A 108 -0.20 -6.31 24.04
CA ARG A 108 -0.68 -5.33 25.01
C ARG A 108 0.21 -5.32 26.26
N GLN A 109 0.45 -6.48 26.87
CA GLN A 109 1.27 -6.60 28.09
C GLN A 109 2.69 -6.07 27.86
N ASP A 110 3.32 -6.45 26.74
CA ASP A 110 4.66 -6.00 26.39
C ASP A 110 4.71 -4.48 26.15
N VAL A 111 3.70 -3.91 25.48
CA VAL A 111 3.59 -2.45 25.26
C VAL A 111 3.40 -1.71 26.58
N GLU A 112 2.49 -2.15 27.44
CA GLU A 112 2.26 -1.54 28.76
C GLU A 112 3.52 -1.61 29.65
N ALA A 113 4.33 -2.67 29.51
CA ALA A 113 5.55 -2.86 30.28
C ALA A 113 6.77 -2.07 29.76
N ARG A 114 6.90 -1.88 28.44
CA ARG A 114 8.13 -1.37 27.81
C ARG A 114 7.98 -0.04 27.08
N VAL A 115 6.76 0.34 26.72
CA VAL A 115 6.50 1.58 25.99
C VAL A 115 5.95 2.64 26.95
N GLU A 116 6.86 3.40 27.55
CA GLU A 116 6.53 4.42 28.54
C GLU A 116 5.44 5.41 28.08
N GLY A 117 4.54 5.76 29.01
CA GLY A 117 3.50 6.76 28.80
C GLY A 117 2.40 6.34 27.84
N CYS A 118 2.21 5.03 27.61
CA CYS A 118 1.17 4.49 26.75
C CYS A 118 0.08 3.78 27.54
N VAL A 119 -1.16 3.91 27.07
CA VAL A 119 -2.33 3.17 27.56
C VAL A 119 -2.89 2.34 26.41
N VAL A 120 -3.13 1.06 26.66
CA VAL A 120 -3.65 0.14 25.64
C VAL A 120 -5.11 -0.19 25.92
N ARG A 121 -5.97 0.03 24.93
CA ARG A 121 -7.38 -0.39 24.95
C ARG A 121 -7.58 -1.55 23.99
N GLU A 122 -8.23 -2.60 24.49
CA GLU A 122 -8.63 -3.76 23.72
C GLU A 122 -10.05 -3.57 23.16
N THR A 123 -10.26 -3.95 21.90
CA THR A 123 -11.59 -4.22 21.36
C THR A 123 -11.77 -5.72 21.22
N ALA A 124 -12.86 -6.25 21.78
CA ALA A 124 -13.24 -7.64 21.66
C ALA A 124 -14.47 -7.81 20.76
N ALA A 125 -14.52 -8.90 20.00
CA ALA A 125 -15.67 -9.34 19.23
C ALA A 125 -15.79 -10.87 19.38
N GLU A 126 -17.01 -11.36 19.62
CA GLU A 126 -17.27 -12.81 19.80
C GLU A 126 -16.35 -13.45 20.87
N GLY A 127 -16.00 -12.72 21.94
CA GLY A 127 -15.12 -13.22 23.00
C GLY A 127 -13.60 -13.18 22.69
N HIS A 128 -13.22 -12.75 21.49
CA HIS A 128 -11.82 -12.65 21.06
C HIS A 128 -11.36 -11.20 20.97
N THR A 129 -10.14 -10.90 21.41
CA THR A 129 -9.47 -9.63 21.13
C THR A 129 -9.20 -9.54 19.63
N VAL A 130 -9.65 -8.48 18.99
CA VAL A 130 -9.54 -8.30 17.53
C VAL A 130 -8.76 -7.05 17.13
N LYS A 131 -8.56 -6.12 18.05
CA LYS A 131 -7.88 -4.84 17.79
C LYS A 131 -7.33 -4.26 19.08
N LEU A 132 -6.18 -3.59 18.98
CA LEU A 132 -5.62 -2.78 20.05
C LEU A 132 -5.55 -1.32 19.62
N GLN A 133 -5.90 -0.43 20.53
CA GLN A 133 -5.66 1.00 20.40
C GLN A 133 -4.64 1.42 21.46
N ILE A 134 -3.49 1.90 21.02
CA ILE A 134 -2.39 2.37 21.88
C ILE A 134 -2.43 3.90 21.88
N SER A 135 -2.67 4.49 23.03
CA SER A 135 -2.73 5.95 23.21
C SER A 135 -1.50 6.40 23.97
N GLY A 136 -0.66 7.22 23.35
CA GLY A 136 0.42 7.96 24.00
C GLY A 136 -0.04 9.35 24.43
N ARG A 137 0.91 10.24 24.77
CA ARG A 137 0.60 11.63 25.19
C ARG A 137 -0.20 12.41 24.15
N ASP A 138 0.27 12.43 22.91
CA ASP A 138 -0.27 13.26 21.82
C ASP A 138 -0.58 12.46 20.54
N ALA A 139 -0.68 11.13 20.64
CA ALA A 139 -0.84 10.26 19.48
C ALA A 139 -1.59 8.98 19.83
N VAL A 140 -2.27 8.41 18.82
CA VAL A 140 -2.97 7.13 18.93
C VAL A 140 -2.58 6.24 17.77
N VAL A 141 -2.23 4.99 18.03
CA VAL A 141 -1.91 3.97 17.02
C VAL A 141 -2.86 2.80 17.16
N VAL A 142 -3.30 2.25 16.04
CA VAL A 142 -4.17 1.08 16.00
C VAL A 142 -3.39 -0.11 15.45
N ILE A 143 -3.49 -1.25 16.15
CA ILE A 143 -3.00 -2.54 15.68
C ILE A 143 -4.20 -3.38 15.29
N GLU A 144 -4.27 -3.77 14.01
CA GLU A 144 -5.40 -4.48 13.44
C GLU A 144 -4.94 -5.67 12.57
N PRO A 145 -5.12 -6.92 13.05
CA PRO A 145 -4.93 -8.11 12.23
C PRO A 145 -6.13 -8.37 11.31
N ASN A 146 -5.87 -8.84 10.09
CA ASN A 146 -6.93 -9.29 9.19
C ASN A 146 -7.45 -10.69 9.62
N LEU A 147 -8.71 -10.75 10.05
CA LEU A 147 -9.32 -11.98 10.56
C LEU A 147 -9.88 -12.91 9.46
N VAL A 148 -9.99 -12.43 8.23
CA VAL A 148 -10.57 -13.17 7.10
C VAL A 148 -9.48 -13.68 6.18
N PHE A 149 -8.64 -12.76 5.68
CA PHE A 149 -7.52 -13.05 4.81
C PHE A 149 -6.28 -13.37 5.65
N ARG A 150 -6.30 -14.58 6.22
CA ARG A 150 -5.18 -15.21 6.93
C ARG A 150 -4.29 -15.98 5.95
N GLY A 151 -3.02 -16.14 6.30
CA GLY A 151 -1.98 -16.66 5.44
C GLY A 151 -1.34 -15.59 4.57
N ALA A 152 -0.42 -16.04 3.73
CA ALA A 152 0.25 -15.24 2.70
C ALA A 152 0.28 -16.03 1.39
N VAL A 153 0.29 -15.33 0.25
CA VAL A 153 0.42 -15.96 -1.06
C VAL A 153 1.87 -16.37 -1.30
N PHE A 154 2.81 -15.48 -0.98
CA PHE A 154 4.25 -15.72 -1.01
C PHE A 154 4.83 -15.69 0.41
N ALA A 155 6.02 -16.28 0.58
CA ALA A 155 6.68 -16.36 1.88
C ALA A 155 6.97 -14.95 2.43
N PRO A 156 6.62 -14.64 3.70
CA PRO A 156 6.97 -13.38 4.33
C PRO A 156 8.48 -13.12 4.37
N GLU A 157 8.87 -11.86 4.37
CA GLU A 157 10.26 -11.42 4.34
C GLU A 157 10.61 -10.63 5.60
N LYS A 158 11.77 -10.90 6.19
CA LYS A 158 12.29 -10.04 7.25
C LYS A 158 12.82 -8.76 6.63
N SER A 159 12.32 -7.62 7.09
CA SER A 159 12.72 -6.31 6.58
C SER A 159 13.16 -5.40 7.70
N GLU A 160 14.12 -4.52 7.40
CA GLU A 160 14.55 -3.44 8.27
C GLU A 160 13.82 -2.15 7.91
N LEU A 161 13.69 -1.25 8.88
CA LEU A 161 13.15 0.08 8.64
C LEU A 161 13.98 0.78 7.56
N ALA A 162 13.35 1.44 6.60
CA ALA A 162 14.05 2.04 5.48
C ALA A 162 14.97 3.20 5.91
N PRO A 163 16.10 3.44 5.22
CA PRO A 163 17.13 4.38 5.66
C PRO A 163 16.64 5.79 5.98
N SER A 164 15.72 6.34 5.17
CA SER A 164 15.15 7.66 5.42
C SER A 164 14.24 7.68 6.65
N ALA A 165 13.50 6.60 6.93
CA ALA A 165 12.71 6.50 8.14
C ALA A 165 13.62 6.36 9.38
N GLN A 166 14.70 5.59 9.29
CA GLN A 166 15.69 5.51 10.37
C GLN A 166 16.29 6.89 10.70
N ARG A 167 16.73 7.64 9.68
CA ARG A 167 17.28 8.99 9.87
C ARG A 167 16.25 9.98 10.41
N GLN A 168 15.03 9.95 9.89
CA GLN A 168 13.97 10.91 10.25
C GLN A 168 13.48 10.73 11.68
N PHE A 169 13.43 9.49 12.16
CA PHE A 169 12.85 9.15 13.47
C PHE A 169 13.88 8.67 14.48
N GLU A 170 15.17 8.62 14.11
CA GLU A 170 16.28 8.15 14.96
C GLU A 170 15.96 6.78 15.59
N SER A 171 15.33 5.91 14.80
CA SER A 171 14.78 4.64 15.25
C SER A 171 15.24 3.52 14.34
N TYR A 172 15.50 2.36 14.93
CA TYR A 172 15.81 1.13 14.22
C TYR A 172 14.74 0.10 14.56
N ALA A 173 14.24 -0.59 13.53
CA ALA A 173 13.26 -1.65 13.71
C ALA A 173 13.47 -2.72 12.64
N SER A 174 13.22 -3.97 13.00
CA SER A 174 13.13 -5.08 12.06
C SER A 174 11.89 -5.89 12.39
N ILE A 175 11.14 -6.27 11.35
CA ILE A 175 9.89 -7.03 11.47
C ILE A 175 9.69 -7.90 10.23
N SER A 176 8.96 -9.00 10.39
CA SER A 176 8.45 -9.77 9.25
C SER A 176 7.40 -8.94 8.51
N THR A 177 7.51 -8.82 7.20
CA THR A 177 6.53 -8.18 6.32
C THR A 177 5.97 -9.19 5.33
N LEU A 178 4.76 -8.97 4.82
CA LEU A 178 4.33 -9.71 3.64
C LEU A 178 5.27 -9.41 2.47
N ALA A 179 5.50 -10.41 1.61
CA ALA A 179 6.32 -10.25 0.42
C ALA A 179 5.81 -9.11 -0.48
N PHE A 180 6.71 -8.55 -1.28
CA PHE A 180 6.37 -7.47 -2.22
C PHE A 180 5.13 -7.76 -3.08
N PRO A 181 4.96 -8.95 -3.68
CA PRO A 181 3.76 -9.28 -4.44
C PRO A 181 2.48 -9.23 -3.62
N ASP A 182 2.48 -9.72 -2.38
CA ASP A 182 1.33 -9.72 -1.49
C ASP A 182 0.92 -8.29 -1.07
N LEU A 183 1.91 -7.48 -0.71
CA LEU A 183 1.69 -6.08 -0.34
C LEU A 183 1.02 -5.33 -1.48
N TYR A 184 1.51 -5.50 -2.71
CA TYR A 184 0.97 -4.80 -3.86
C TYR A 184 -0.30 -5.40 -4.42
N GLY A 185 -0.44 -6.74 -4.42
CA GLY A 185 -1.67 -7.40 -4.82
C GLY A 185 -2.86 -6.96 -3.97
N SER A 186 -2.70 -6.95 -2.65
CA SER A 186 -3.74 -6.45 -1.73
C SER A 186 -3.94 -4.93 -1.82
N LYS A 187 -2.87 -4.15 -2.09
CA LYS A 187 -2.95 -2.71 -2.29
C LYS A 187 -3.72 -2.32 -3.55
N ILE A 188 -3.56 -3.05 -4.65
CA ILE A 188 -4.34 -2.85 -5.88
C ILE A 188 -5.82 -3.12 -5.61
N CYS A 189 -6.17 -4.19 -4.87
CA CYS A 189 -7.55 -4.44 -4.45
C CYS A 189 -8.12 -3.26 -3.64
N ALA A 190 -7.36 -2.74 -2.66
CA ALA A 190 -7.78 -1.58 -1.87
C ALA A 190 -7.97 -0.32 -2.75
N ALA A 191 -7.05 -0.05 -3.68
CA ALA A 191 -7.15 1.09 -4.60
C ALA A 191 -8.40 1.01 -5.49
N LEU A 192 -8.73 -0.18 -6.03
CA LEU A 192 -9.92 -0.40 -6.85
C LEU A 192 -11.22 -0.29 -6.04
N ASP A 193 -11.21 -0.77 -4.80
CA ASP A 193 -12.38 -0.80 -3.93
C ASP A 193 -12.73 0.60 -3.37
N ARG A 194 -11.81 1.16 -2.56
CA ARG A 194 -12.05 2.40 -1.81
C ARG A 194 -11.52 3.66 -2.47
N GLN A 195 -10.65 3.54 -3.48
CA GLN A 195 -10.12 4.66 -4.28
C GLN A 195 -9.55 5.80 -3.42
N HIS A 196 -8.97 5.44 -2.27
CA HIS A 196 -8.41 6.41 -1.34
C HIS A 196 -7.08 6.96 -1.89
N PRO A 197 -6.80 8.28 -1.78
CA PRO A 197 -5.55 8.89 -2.26
C PRO A 197 -4.26 8.16 -1.85
N ARG A 198 -4.14 7.74 -0.57
CA ARG A 198 -3.06 6.87 -0.07
C ARG A 198 -2.81 5.60 -0.90
N ASP A 199 -3.86 4.88 -1.30
CA ASP A 199 -3.66 3.66 -2.09
C ASP A 199 -3.32 3.97 -3.53
N LEU A 200 -4.00 4.96 -4.11
CA LEU A 200 -3.72 5.40 -5.47
C LEU A 200 -2.28 5.91 -5.59
N PHE A 201 -1.76 6.58 -4.57
CA PHE A 201 -0.36 6.96 -4.49
C PHE A 201 0.56 5.74 -4.42
N ASP A 202 0.29 4.79 -3.51
CA ASP A 202 1.10 3.56 -3.40
C ASP A 202 1.13 2.78 -4.73
N VAL A 203 -0.03 2.67 -5.40
CA VAL A 203 -0.18 2.01 -6.70
C VAL A 203 0.48 2.81 -7.83
N ARG A 204 0.37 4.14 -7.83
CA ARG A 204 1.10 4.98 -8.79
C ARG A 204 2.59 4.69 -8.73
N ARG A 205 3.17 4.69 -7.53
CA ARG A 205 4.60 4.41 -7.33
C ARG A 205 5.00 3.01 -7.82
N LEU A 206 4.12 2.02 -7.64
CA LEU A 206 4.31 0.70 -8.24
C LEU A 206 4.36 0.79 -9.77
N LEU A 207 3.37 1.43 -10.39
CA LEU A 207 3.26 1.56 -11.84
C LEU A 207 4.45 2.31 -12.45
N ASP A 208 4.94 3.34 -11.78
CA ASP A 208 6.02 4.20 -12.27
C ASP A 208 7.40 3.51 -12.20
N GLU A 209 7.63 2.62 -11.22
CA GLU A 209 8.96 2.06 -10.97
C GLU A 209 9.12 0.56 -11.28
N ASN A 210 8.09 -0.23 -10.98
CA ASN A 210 8.19 -1.69 -11.07
C ASN A 210 7.23 -2.27 -12.13
N GLY A 211 6.14 -1.57 -12.43
CA GLY A 211 5.03 -2.11 -13.20
C GLY A 211 4.27 -3.23 -12.48
N ILE A 212 3.31 -3.83 -13.18
CA ILE A 212 2.55 -4.98 -12.67
C ILE A 212 3.27 -6.25 -13.14
N THR A 213 4.16 -6.77 -12.30
CA THR A 213 4.86 -8.04 -12.58
C THR A 213 3.91 -9.23 -12.52
N ALA A 214 4.33 -10.38 -13.08
CA ALA A 214 3.52 -11.61 -13.03
C ALA A 214 3.21 -12.04 -11.58
N GLU A 215 4.16 -11.91 -10.65
CA GLU A 215 3.95 -12.27 -9.24
C GLU A 215 2.96 -11.32 -8.56
N VAL A 216 3.10 -10.01 -8.74
CA VAL A 216 2.14 -9.00 -8.21
C VAL A 216 0.74 -9.26 -8.77
N ARG A 217 0.65 -9.60 -10.05
CA ARG A 217 -0.61 -9.92 -10.73
C ARG A 217 -1.27 -11.18 -10.18
N ARG A 218 -0.50 -12.26 -9.98
CA ARG A 218 -0.99 -13.49 -9.33
C ARG A 218 -1.43 -13.25 -7.90
N ALA A 219 -0.66 -12.49 -7.11
CA ALA A 219 -1.09 -12.09 -5.77
C ALA A 219 -2.40 -11.29 -5.84
N PHE A 220 -2.50 -10.28 -6.71
CA PHE A 220 -3.72 -9.51 -6.93
C PHE A 220 -4.92 -10.43 -7.24
N VAL A 221 -4.77 -11.40 -8.13
CA VAL A 221 -5.82 -12.36 -8.50
C VAL A 221 -6.29 -13.17 -7.29
N VAL A 222 -5.37 -13.60 -6.43
CA VAL A 222 -5.69 -14.32 -5.19
C VAL A 222 -6.43 -13.42 -4.20
N TYR A 223 -5.95 -12.20 -3.97
CA TYR A 223 -6.62 -11.22 -3.11
C TYR A 223 -8.01 -10.83 -3.64
N LEU A 224 -8.16 -10.66 -4.96
CA LEU A 224 -9.42 -10.37 -5.64
C LEU A 224 -10.42 -11.52 -5.48
N ALA A 225 -9.96 -12.76 -5.68
CA ALA A 225 -10.79 -13.95 -5.52
C ALA A 225 -11.32 -14.09 -4.08
N GLY A 226 -10.49 -13.82 -3.08
CA GLY A 226 -10.89 -13.85 -1.66
C GLY A 226 -11.62 -12.59 -1.16
N HIS A 227 -11.71 -11.53 -1.98
CA HIS A 227 -12.22 -10.23 -1.56
C HIS A 227 -13.70 -10.27 -1.19
N ALA A 228 -14.16 -9.46 -0.23
CA ALA A 228 -15.56 -9.45 0.20
C ALA A 228 -16.52 -9.01 -0.92
N ARG A 229 -16.17 -7.93 -1.63
CA ARG A 229 -16.95 -7.41 -2.76
C ARG A 229 -16.88 -8.33 -4.00
N PRO A 230 -17.89 -8.28 -4.89
CA PRO A 230 -17.85 -9.03 -6.14
C PRO A 230 -16.64 -8.66 -7.01
N MET A 231 -15.94 -9.67 -7.54
CA MET A 231 -14.76 -9.48 -8.41
C MET A 231 -15.04 -8.53 -9.59
N SER A 232 -16.24 -8.64 -10.17
CA SER A 232 -16.71 -7.78 -11.26
C SER A 232 -16.81 -6.31 -10.88
N GLU A 233 -17.09 -5.98 -9.62
CA GLU A 233 -17.15 -4.58 -9.17
C GLU A 233 -15.76 -3.97 -8.97
N LEU A 234 -14.79 -4.76 -8.54
CA LEU A 234 -13.41 -4.29 -8.42
C LEU A 234 -12.72 -4.16 -9.78
N LEU A 235 -13.04 -5.06 -10.72
CA LEU A 235 -12.50 -5.02 -12.07
C LEU A 235 -13.18 -3.98 -12.97
N ALA A 236 -14.36 -3.47 -12.59
CA ALA A 236 -15.05 -2.37 -13.26
C ALA A 236 -15.68 -1.41 -12.22
N PRO A 237 -14.85 -0.70 -11.44
CA PRO A 237 -15.32 0.15 -10.37
C PRO A 237 -15.91 1.45 -10.92
N ARG A 238 -16.88 2.01 -10.21
CA ARG A 238 -17.33 3.39 -10.45
C ARG A 238 -16.34 4.34 -9.80
N ALA A 239 -15.95 5.39 -10.52
CA ALA A 239 -15.09 6.43 -9.97
C ALA A 239 -15.77 7.14 -8.79
N GLN A 240 -15.03 7.33 -7.72
CA GLN A 240 -15.47 8.06 -6.52
C GLN A 240 -14.79 9.43 -6.49
N ASP A 241 -15.52 10.46 -6.07
CA ASP A 241 -14.90 11.75 -5.78
C ASP A 241 -13.98 11.61 -4.56
N MET A 242 -12.70 11.96 -4.74
CA MET A 242 -11.70 11.91 -3.68
C MET A 242 -11.18 13.29 -3.28
N ALA A 243 -11.73 14.40 -3.82
CA ALA A 243 -11.19 15.74 -3.63
C ALA A 243 -11.15 16.16 -2.15
N ALA A 244 -12.23 15.89 -1.41
CA ALA A 244 -12.28 16.17 0.03
C ALA A 244 -11.30 15.30 0.82
N VAL A 245 -11.26 13.99 0.55
CA VAL A 245 -10.35 13.05 1.22
C VAL A 245 -8.89 13.40 0.95
N PHE A 246 -8.57 13.80 -0.28
CA PHE A 246 -7.25 14.26 -0.69
C PHE A 246 -6.79 15.46 0.16
N ARG A 247 -7.64 16.49 0.27
CA ARG A 247 -7.31 17.70 1.04
C ARG A 247 -7.14 17.44 2.54
N HIS A 248 -8.01 16.63 3.12
CA HIS A 248 -8.10 16.51 4.59
C HIS A 248 -7.31 15.33 5.16
N GLN A 249 -7.03 14.29 4.37
CA GLN A 249 -6.47 13.01 4.88
C GLN A 249 -5.22 12.55 4.12
N PHE A 250 -4.69 13.34 3.18
CA PHE A 250 -3.53 12.93 2.39
C PHE A 250 -2.52 14.04 2.14
N LEU A 251 -2.98 15.27 1.93
CA LEU A 251 -2.09 16.42 1.80
C LEU A 251 -1.13 16.52 3.00
N GLY A 252 0.17 16.69 2.74
CA GLY A 252 1.21 16.73 3.77
C GLY A 252 1.71 15.36 4.25
N MET A 253 1.23 14.25 3.68
CA MET A 253 1.73 12.91 4.00
C MET A 253 2.83 12.41 3.07
N THR A 254 3.06 13.04 1.92
CA THR A 254 4.04 12.59 0.92
C THR A 254 5.34 13.38 1.02
N ARG A 255 6.46 12.74 0.70
CA ARG A 255 7.77 13.40 0.61
C ARG A 255 7.85 14.25 -0.65
N GLU A 256 7.32 13.75 -1.75
CA GLU A 256 7.23 14.47 -3.01
C GLU A 256 5.80 14.95 -3.22
N ALA A 257 5.66 16.15 -3.79
CA ALA A 257 4.34 16.69 -4.09
C ALA A 257 3.64 15.80 -5.13
N VAL A 258 2.36 15.53 -4.88
CA VAL A 258 1.47 14.84 -5.82
C VAL A 258 0.16 15.61 -5.86
N THR A 259 -0.38 15.79 -7.05
CA THR A 259 -1.61 16.52 -7.31
C THR A 259 -2.82 15.59 -7.26
N LEU A 260 -4.00 16.17 -7.11
CA LEU A 260 -5.26 15.42 -7.16
C LEU A 260 -5.45 14.82 -8.56
N GLU A 261 -5.12 15.60 -9.60
CA GLU A 261 -5.24 15.24 -11.00
C GLU A 261 -4.40 14.01 -11.35
N GLU A 262 -3.18 13.93 -10.83
CA GLU A 262 -2.31 12.75 -10.99
C GLU A 262 -2.94 11.50 -10.38
N LEU A 263 -3.57 11.59 -9.20
CA LEU A 263 -4.22 10.44 -8.56
C LEU A 263 -5.52 10.05 -9.25
N MET A 264 -6.29 11.02 -9.75
CA MET A 264 -7.47 10.76 -10.58
C MET A 264 -7.11 10.07 -11.89
N ALA A 265 -5.98 10.43 -12.51
CA ALA A 265 -5.48 9.72 -13.69
C ALA A 265 -5.21 8.24 -13.39
N VAL A 266 -4.61 7.94 -12.23
CA VAL A 266 -4.38 6.56 -11.78
C VAL A 266 -5.71 5.83 -11.53
N GLN A 267 -6.66 6.46 -10.84
CA GLN A 267 -8.00 5.91 -10.59
C GLN A 267 -8.71 5.51 -11.89
N HIS A 268 -8.68 6.38 -12.90
CA HIS A 268 -9.33 6.13 -14.19
C HIS A 268 -8.66 5.01 -14.99
N GLN A 269 -7.34 4.89 -14.92
CA GLN A 269 -6.59 3.93 -15.74
C GLN A 269 -6.41 2.56 -15.09
N LEU A 270 -6.41 2.48 -13.75
CA LEU A 270 -5.97 1.29 -13.01
C LEU A 270 -6.77 0.03 -13.39
N ALA A 271 -8.10 0.10 -13.37
CA ALA A 271 -8.93 -1.06 -13.70
C ALA A 271 -8.69 -1.55 -15.13
N GLY A 272 -8.54 -0.62 -16.09
CA GLY A 272 -8.24 -0.95 -17.48
C GLY A 272 -6.87 -1.63 -17.64
N ARG A 273 -5.83 -1.07 -17.01
CA ARG A 273 -4.48 -1.64 -17.01
C ARG A 273 -4.45 -3.04 -16.39
N ILE A 274 -5.14 -3.24 -15.26
CA ILE A 274 -5.22 -4.55 -14.61
C ILE A 274 -5.89 -5.57 -15.52
N ARG A 275 -7.08 -5.25 -16.08
CA ARG A 275 -7.78 -6.18 -16.99
C ARG A 275 -6.93 -6.56 -18.21
N ALA A 276 -6.20 -5.59 -18.78
CA ALA A 276 -5.31 -5.84 -19.90
C ALA A 276 -4.08 -6.67 -19.53
N ALA A 277 -3.63 -6.60 -18.28
CA ALA A 277 -2.46 -7.34 -17.81
C ALA A 277 -2.77 -8.80 -17.44
N LEU A 278 -4.03 -9.14 -17.11
CA LEU A 278 -4.44 -10.49 -16.71
C LEU A 278 -4.17 -11.51 -17.83
N ASP A 279 -3.50 -12.59 -17.49
CA ASP A 279 -3.30 -13.72 -18.40
C ASP A 279 -4.49 -14.69 -18.39
N GLU A 280 -4.48 -15.64 -19.34
CA GLU A 280 -5.58 -16.59 -19.52
C GLU A 280 -5.77 -17.52 -18.31
N ASN A 281 -4.69 -17.90 -17.62
CA ASN A 281 -4.79 -18.75 -16.44
C ASN A 281 -5.40 -18.00 -15.25
N GLU A 282 -5.06 -16.73 -15.10
CA GLU A 282 -5.61 -15.84 -14.08
C GLU A 282 -7.10 -15.56 -14.29
N LYS A 283 -7.51 -15.27 -15.54
CA LYS A 283 -8.93 -15.11 -15.91
C LYS A 283 -9.70 -16.41 -15.64
N ALA A 284 -9.18 -17.54 -16.11
CA ALA A 284 -9.81 -18.85 -15.92
C ALA A 284 -9.91 -19.22 -14.43
N PHE A 285 -8.89 -18.90 -13.63
CA PHE A 285 -8.93 -19.09 -12.19
C PHE A 285 -10.07 -18.31 -11.53
N LEU A 286 -10.20 -17.01 -11.81
CA LEU A 286 -11.30 -16.18 -11.27
C LEU A 286 -12.68 -16.73 -11.65
N LEU A 287 -12.84 -17.18 -12.89
CA LEU A 287 -14.07 -17.81 -13.37
C LEU A 287 -14.34 -19.15 -12.67
N SER A 288 -13.31 -19.98 -12.44
CA SER A 288 -13.44 -21.26 -11.72
C SER A 288 -13.91 -21.06 -10.28
N ILE A 289 -13.35 -20.06 -9.57
CA ILE A 289 -13.80 -19.65 -8.23
C ILE A 289 -15.26 -19.21 -8.28
N LYS A 290 -15.65 -18.43 -9.29
CA LYS A 290 -17.02 -17.92 -9.42
C LYS A 290 -18.04 -18.99 -9.82
N ARG A 291 -17.61 -20.06 -10.50
CA ARG A 291 -18.40 -21.28 -10.74
C ARG A 291 -18.63 -22.08 -9.46
N GLY A 292 -17.70 -22.00 -8.51
CA GLY A 292 -17.68 -22.83 -7.31
C GLY A 292 -16.92 -24.14 -7.49
N GLU A 293 -16.14 -24.26 -8.57
CA GLU A 293 -15.32 -25.41 -8.95
C GLU A 293 -13.89 -24.90 -9.20
N PRO A 294 -13.13 -24.57 -8.14
CA PRO A 294 -11.86 -23.90 -8.29
C PRO A 294 -10.80 -24.78 -8.95
N GLU A 295 -10.09 -24.21 -9.90
CA GLU A 295 -8.97 -24.85 -10.60
C GLU A 295 -7.66 -24.37 -9.96
N TRP A 296 -7.32 -24.92 -8.79
CA TRP A 296 -6.26 -24.43 -7.90
C TRP A 296 -4.87 -24.34 -8.55
N GLU A 297 -4.56 -25.26 -9.46
CA GLU A 297 -3.22 -25.36 -10.06
C GLU A 297 -2.92 -24.25 -11.08
N ARG A 298 -3.94 -23.49 -11.53
CA ARG A 298 -3.79 -22.50 -12.63
C ARG A 298 -2.77 -21.40 -12.34
N LEU A 299 -2.59 -21.00 -11.09
CA LEU A 299 -1.68 -19.93 -10.71
C LEU A 299 -0.27 -20.42 -10.36
N GLY A 300 -0.05 -21.75 -10.32
CA GLY A 300 1.22 -22.35 -9.90
C GLY A 300 1.57 -22.10 -8.43
N ILE A 301 0.57 -21.95 -7.56
CA ILE A 301 0.74 -21.74 -6.12
C ILE A 301 0.02 -22.90 -5.40
N SER A 302 0.80 -23.77 -4.74
CA SER A 302 0.33 -25.07 -4.25
C SER A 302 -0.69 -24.99 -3.11
N HIS A 303 -0.52 -24.02 -2.20
CA HIS A 303 -1.34 -23.88 -0.98
C HIS A 303 -2.58 -23.00 -1.14
N LEU A 304 -2.99 -22.63 -2.36
CA LEU A 304 -4.17 -21.76 -2.55
C LEU A 304 -5.45 -22.36 -1.98
N ARG A 305 -5.59 -23.69 -2.04
CA ARG A 305 -6.73 -24.41 -1.48
C ARG A 305 -6.85 -24.29 0.04
N ASP A 306 -5.75 -23.95 0.71
CA ASP A 306 -5.65 -23.84 2.16
C ASP A 306 -5.88 -22.40 2.66
N LEU A 307 -5.93 -21.41 1.75
CA LEU A 307 -6.19 -20.01 2.12
C LEU A 307 -7.64 -19.81 2.57
N PRO A 308 -7.90 -19.40 3.83
CA PRO A 308 -9.25 -19.33 4.38
C PRO A 308 -10.18 -18.38 3.61
N ALA A 309 -9.66 -17.27 3.08
CA ALA A 309 -10.45 -16.33 2.29
C ALA A 309 -10.99 -16.95 1.00
N LEU A 310 -10.20 -17.81 0.33
CA LEU A 310 -10.62 -18.51 -0.87
C LEU A 310 -11.63 -19.62 -0.54
N GLN A 311 -11.39 -20.40 0.51
CA GLN A 311 -12.34 -21.40 1.00
C GLN A 311 -13.70 -20.75 1.32
N TRP A 312 -13.69 -19.64 2.05
CA TRP A 312 -14.88 -18.89 2.40
C TRP A 312 -15.62 -18.35 1.16
N LYS A 313 -14.88 -17.84 0.17
CA LYS A 313 -15.46 -17.40 -1.10
C LYS A 313 -16.22 -18.54 -1.78
N VAL A 314 -15.58 -19.70 -1.92
CA VAL A 314 -16.14 -20.87 -2.61
C VAL A 314 -17.38 -21.39 -1.90
N ILE A 315 -17.37 -21.47 -0.57
CA ILE A 315 -18.54 -21.83 0.24
C ILE A 315 -19.71 -20.90 -0.08
N ASN A 316 -19.48 -19.58 -0.09
CA ASN A 316 -20.53 -18.61 -0.36
C ASN A 316 -21.05 -18.67 -1.80
N VAL A 317 -20.16 -18.90 -2.77
CA VAL A 317 -20.55 -19.09 -4.18
C VAL A 317 -21.41 -20.34 -4.37
N ARG A 318 -21.08 -21.45 -3.70
CA ARG A 318 -21.85 -22.70 -3.76
C ARG A 318 -23.24 -22.56 -3.15
N LYS A 319 -23.41 -21.69 -2.16
CA LYS A 319 -24.71 -21.36 -1.53
C LYS A 319 -25.58 -20.42 -2.38
N MET A 320 -25.05 -19.80 -3.43
CA MET A 320 -25.84 -18.92 -4.30
C MET A 320 -26.90 -19.71 -5.08
N ALA A 321 -28.09 -19.13 -5.26
CA ALA A 321 -29.09 -19.65 -6.18
C ALA A 321 -28.52 -19.79 -7.60
N ARG A 322 -28.84 -20.90 -8.30
CA ARG A 322 -28.28 -21.25 -9.61
C ARG A 322 -28.34 -20.09 -10.61
N ARG A 323 -29.50 -19.43 -10.73
CA ARG A 323 -29.70 -18.27 -11.62
C ARG A 323 -28.77 -17.11 -11.28
N LYS A 324 -28.74 -16.70 -10.00
CA LYS A 324 -27.88 -15.60 -9.52
C LYS A 324 -26.40 -15.91 -9.71
N ARG A 325 -26.00 -17.18 -9.56
CA ARG A 325 -24.62 -17.62 -9.80
C ARG A 325 -24.24 -17.51 -11.27
N ALA A 326 -25.11 -17.97 -12.18
CA ALA A 326 -24.93 -17.83 -13.63
C ALA A 326 -24.82 -16.35 -14.05
N GLU A 327 -25.77 -15.51 -13.65
CA GLU A 327 -25.74 -14.07 -13.96
C GLU A 327 -24.45 -13.38 -13.49
N ALA A 328 -23.98 -13.74 -12.29
CA ALA A 328 -22.77 -13.17 -11.73
C ALA A 328 -21.48 -13.73 -12.37
N LEU A 329 -21.52 -14.95 -12.92
CA LEU A 329 -20.45 -15.54 -13.73
C LEU A 329 -20.38 -14.85 -15.09
N ASP A 330 -21.52 -14.71 -15.79
CA ASP A 330 -21.61 -14.05 -17.09
C ASP A 330 -21.18 -12.58 -17.02
N LYS A 331 -21.54 -11.89 -15.92
CA LYS A 331 -21.05 -10.53 -15.66
C LYS A 331 -19.53 -10.49 -15.52
N LEU A 332 -18.93 -11.46 -14.83
CA LEU A 332 -17.49 -11.53 -14.65
C LEU A 332 -16.77 -11.87 -15.97
N ALA A 333 -17.26 -12.85 -16.71
CA ALA A 333 -16.73 -13.25 -18.02
C ALA A 333 -16.69 -12.07 -19.01
N ARG A 334 -17.81 -11.33 -19.13
CA ARG A 334 -17.86 -10.11 -19.96
C ARG A 334 -16.83 -9.05 -19.56
N ILE A 335 -16.59 -8.86 -18.27
CA ILE A 335 -15.59 -7.88 -17.80
C ILE A 335 -14.17 -8.37 -18.09
N LEU A 336 -13.92 -9.68 -18.02
CA LEU A 336 -12.62 -10.29 -18.34
C LEU A 336 -12.38 -10.42 -19.85
N GLY A 337 -13.41 -10.23 -20.68
CA GLY A 337 -13.33 -10.36 -22.13
C GLY A 337 -13.25 -11.81 -22.61
N VAL A 338 -13.89 -12.74 -21.89
CA VAL A 338 -13.92 -14.18 -22.18
C VAL A 338 -15.36 -14.63 -22.42
#